data_AF-A0A7S3CBK3-F1
#
_entry.id   AF-A0A7S3CBK3-F1
#
_cell.length_a   1.000
_cell.length_b   1.000
_cell.length_c   1.000
_cell.angle_alpha   90.00
_cell.angle_beta   90.00
_cell.angle_gamma   90.00
#
_symmetry.space_group_name_H-M   'P 1'
#
loop_
_entity.id
_entity.type
_entity.pdbx_description
1 polymer ?
#
loop_
_entity_poly.entity_id
_entity_poly.type
_entity_poly.pdbx_seq_one_letter_code
_entity_poly.pdbx_strand_id
1 'polypeptide(L)'
;EILICSSQLVDGVWRGAIYNPRKWVPINYTVEVVKDSHCLNNCSSRGDCVDGICQCHHHYGGGDCSVSTSCMAGDRKANQRTNGVCWEECQCETRNDVTTCAFDNTCVSFECNPPLRWTGVGEECIADECEHDQLFLSDADNYSCIKRCQCDGNKACKLMDECDKSTYQCITPYRKDPKTGQCTLEGCAKGSVQENTLNSVKNGKCFMDCKCTTSRTKGTTCSFHEGGQCSHVSCDAGYTLVKASDKDSAAVRQAGHKCVLEQKPTSKAGVTAAVSILMLVIGIVAGGGLMFFFEKRFQKKVRFAGYSNFGDDGM
;
A
#
# COMPACT_ATOMS: atom_id res chain seq x y z
N GLU A 1 45.70 1.89 -21.78
CA GLU A 1 45.42 3.01 -20.87
C GLU A 1 44.64 2.48 -19.67
N ILE A 2 45.16 2.66 -18.46
CA ILE A 2 44.43 2.35 -17.22
C ILE A 2 43.90 3.69 -16.69
N LEU A 3 42.60 3.78 -16.48
CA LEU A 3 41.93 4.97 -15.94
C LEU A 3 41.53 4.67 -14.49
N ILE A 4 42.07 5.44 -13.55
CA ILE A 4 41.71 5.37 -12.12
C ILE A 4 40.88 6.60 -11.77
N CYS A 5 39.74 6.40 -11.10
CA CYS A 5 38.88 7.49 -10.61
C CYS A 5 39.40 8.07 -9.26
N SER A 6 39.04 9.31 -8.88
CA SER A 6 39.48 9.87 -7.58
C SER A 6 39.06 9.01 -6.40
N SER A 7 37.87 8.44 -6.44
CA SER A 7 37.34 7.61 -5.35
C SER A 7 38.14 6.34 -5.14
N GLN A 8 38.93 5.92 -6.13
CA GLN A 8 39.82 4.77 -6.04
C GLN A 8 41.24 5.16 -5.61
N LEU A 9 41.58 6.47 -5.65
CA LEU A 9 42.86 6.97 -5.17
C LEU A 9 42.85 7.04 -3.65
N VAL A 10 43.36 5.98 -3.02
CA VAL A 10 43.71 5.93 -1.61
C VAL A 10 45.14 6.40 -1.42
N ASP A 11 45.38 7.19 -0.37
CA ASP A 11 46.73 7.55 0.06
C ASP A 11 47.50 6.28 0.45
N GLY A 12 48.64 6.05 -0.20
CA GLY A 12 49.45 4.86 0.05
C GLY A 12 50.37 4.49 -1.11
N VAL A 13 51.05 3.35 -0.96
CA VAL A 13 51.99 2.83 -1.96
C VAL A 13 51.23 1.99 -2.99
N TRP A 14 51.26 2.42 -4.24
CA TRP A 14 50.68 1.71 -5.37
C TRP A 14 51.70 0.77 -6.02
N ARG A 15 51.28 -0.47 -6.32
CA ARG A 15 52.12 -1.47 -6.99
C ARG A 15 51.47 -1.87 -8.31
N GLY A 16 52.22 -1.75 -9.41
CA GLY A 16 51.81 -2.22 -10.73
C GLY A 16 52.80 -3.24 -11.27
N ALA A 17 52.34 -4.17 -12.11
CA ALA A 17 53.17 -5.14 -12.81
C ALA A 17 52.87 -5.10 -14.30
N ILE A 18 53.91 -5.23 -15.12
CA ILE A 18 53.80 -5.32 -16.57
C ILE A 18 54.15 -6.75 -16.97
N TYR A 19 53.22 -7.44 -17.63
CA TYR A 19 53.41 -8.80 -18.08
C TYR A 19 53.72 -8.83 -19.58
N ASN A 20 54.85 -9.42 -19.94
CA ASN A 20 55.17 -9.73 -21.33
C ASN A 20 54.68 -11.15 -21.66
N PRO A 21 53.61 -11.31 -22.48
CA PRO A 21 53.09 -12.63 -22.83
C PRO A 21 54.03 -13.42 -23.77
N ARG A 22 55.02 -12.78 -24.41
CA ARG A 22 56.01 -13.44 -25.26
C ARG A 22 57.30 -13.71 -24.48
N LYS A 23 57.46 -14.96 -24.02
CA LYS A 23 58.64 -15.40 -23.24
C LYS A 23 60.01 -15.22 -23.91
N TRP A 24 60.05 -15.10 -25.24
CA TRP A 24 61.28 -15.17 -26.03
C TRP A 24 61.63 -13.89 -26.79
N VAL A 25 60.83 -12.82 -26.65
CA VAL A 25 61.08 -11.54 -27.32
C VAL A 25 61.12 -10.44 -26.27
N PRO A 26 62.26 -9.75 -26.07
CA PRO A 26 62.32 -8.61 -25.17
C PRO A 26 61.49 -7.46 -25.74
N ILE A 27 60.68 -6.84 -24.89
CA ILE A 27 59.85 -5.68 -25.24
C ILE A 27 60.28 -4.52 -24.35
N ASN A 28 60.57 -3.38 -24.98
CA ASN A 28 60.81 -2.14 -24.26
C ASN A 28 59.48 -1.47 -23.93
N TYR A 29 59.35 -1.00 -22.68
CA TYR A 29 58.18 -0.29 -22.19
C TYR A 29 58.59 1.06 -21.63
N THR A 30 57.82 2.09 -21.95
CA THR A 30 57.87 3.39 -21.28
C THR A 30 56.59 3.55 -20.48
N VAL A 31 56.70 3.85 -19.18
CA VAL A 31 55.54 4.11 -18.31
C VAL A 31 55.50 5.60 -18.01
N GLU A 32 54.44 6.26 -18.45
CA GLU A 32 54.15 7.65 -18.07
C GLU A 32 52.96 7.68 -17.12
N VAL A 33 53.10 8.43 -16.02
CA VAL A 33 52.04 8.66 -15.04
C VAL A 33 51.66 10.13 -15.08
N VAL A 34 50.51 10.44 -15.68
CA VAL A 34 50.01 11.82 -15.78
C VAL A 34 48.86 12.00 -14.79
N LYS A 35 48.96 13.00 -13.91
CA LYS A 35 47.88 13.45 -13.03
C LYS A 35 47.14 14.58 -13.72
N ASP A 36 45.88 14.34 -14.08
CA ASP A 36 45.04 15.30 -14.78
C ASP A 36 43.82 15.66 -13.90
N SER A 37 43.70 16.93 -13.52
CA SER A 37 42.65 17.45 -12.63
C SER A 37 41.60 18.18 -13.46
N HIS A 38 40.47 17.52 -13.69
CA HIS A 38 39.31 18.12 -14.36
C HIS A 38 38.20 18.36 -13.36
N CYS A 39 37.59 19.54 -13.40
CA CYS A 39 36.38 19.80 -12.64
C CYS A 39 35.18 19.07 -13.25
N LEU A 40 34.31 18.57 -12.39
CA LEU A 40 33.08 17.91 -12.79
C LEU A 40 32.21 18.90 -13.59
N ASN A 41 31.77 18.51 -14.78
CA ASN A 41 30.95 19.33 -15.69
C ASN A 41 31.48 20.75 -15.93
N ASN A 42 32.80 20.97 -15.83
CA ASN A 42 33.41 22.30 -15.90
C ASN A 42 32.75 23.32 -14.93
N CYS A 43 32.43 22.86 -13.72
CA CYS A 43 31.71 23.64 -12.70
C CYS A 43 30.38 24.20 -13.21
N SER A 44 29.75 23.52 -14.17
CA SER A 44 28.49 23.93 -14.82
C SER A 44 28.54 25.39 -15.32
N SER A 45 29.72 25.91 -15.65
CA SER A 45 29.99 27.32 -16.00
C SER A 45 29.53 28.33 -14.93
N ARG A 46 29.45 27.89 -13.67
CA ARG A 46 28.92 28.61 -12.51
C ARG A 46 29.92 28.61 -11.34
N GLY A 47 31.20 28.40 -11.64
CA GLY A 47 32.29 28.43 -10.68
C GLY A 47 33.65 28.35 -11.35
N ASP A 48 34.69 28.63 -10.58
CA ASP A 48 36.08 28.54 -11.01
C ASP A 48 36.65 27.16 -10.69
N CYS A 49 37.34 26.55 -11.65
CA CYS A 49 37.99 25.26 -11.45
C CYS A 49 39.40 25.44 -10.86
N VAL A 50 39.60 25.05 -9.60
CA VAL A 50 40.90 25.13 -8.91
C VAL A 50 41.28 23.75 -8.39
N ASP A 51 42.38 23.19 -8.89
CA ASP A 51 42.90 21.86 -8.52
C ASP A 51 41.88 20.70 -8.65
N GLY A 52 40.97 20.79 -9.62
CA GLY A 52 39.90 19.81 -9.84
C GLY A 52 38.74 19.92 -8.85
N ILE A 53 38.66 21.03 -8.11
CA ILE A 53 37.57 21.40 -7.20
C ILE A 53 36.92 22.68 -7.72
N CYS A 54 35.58 22.71 -7.77
CA CYS A 54 34.84 23.89 -8.16
C CYS A 54 34.69 24.87 -7.00
N GLN A 55 35.13 26.11 -7.20
CA GLN A 55 34.79 27.26 -6.37
C GLN A 55 33.56 27.93 -6.96
N CYS A 56 32.39 27.65 -6.42
CA CYS A 56 31.13 28.15 -6.98
C CYS A 56 30.99 29.66 -6.83
N HIS A 57 30.44 30.30 -7.88
CA HIS A 57 30.01 31.69 -7.82
C HIS A 57 28.88 31.85 -6.79
N HIS A 58 28.65 33.10 -6.38
CA HIS A 58 27.54 33.43 -5.49
C HIS A 58 26.23 32.86 -6.02
N HIS A 59 25.40 32.29 -5.14
CA HIS A 59 24.14 31.61 -5.46
C HIS A 59 24.24 30.22 -6.11
N TYR A 60 25.43 29.60 -6.14
CA TYR A 60 25.59 28.22 -6.60
C TYR A 60 26.33 27.34 -5.59
N GLY A 61 26.05 26.04 -5.64
CA GLY A 61 26.59 25.03 -4.75
C GLY A 61 26.52 23.63 -5.38
N GLY A 62 26.89 22.61 -4.60
CA GLY A 62 27.07 21.26 -5.12
C GLY A 62 28.47 21.04 -5.69
N GLY A 63 28.81 19.78 -6.03
CA GLY A 63 30.15 19.37 -6.45
C GLY A 63 30.62 19.95 -7.80
N ASP A 64 29.68 20.45 -8.60
CA ASP A 64 29.89 21.09 -9.90
C ASP A 64 29.12 22.41 -10.05
N CYS A 65 28.72 23.06 -8.95
CA CYS A 65 27.98 24.33 -8.96
C CYS A 65 26.63 24.30 -9.71
N SER A 66 26.04 23.13 -9.88
CA SER A 66 24.73 22.98 -10.52
C SER A 66 23.54 23.34 -9.61
N VAL A 67 23.73 23.32 -8.28
CA VAL A 67 22.66 23.59 -7.31
C VAL A 67 22.55 25.09 -7.06
N SER A 68 21.39 25.69 -7.30
CA SER A 68 21.15 27.09 -6.92
C SER A 68 21.02 27.20 -5.40
N THR A 69 21.81 28.06 -4.77
CA THR A 69 21.74 28.36 -3.33
C THR A 69 20.91 29.62 -3.02
N SER A 70 20.51 30.40 -4.03
CA SER A 70 19.39 31.35 -3.91
C SER A 70 18.11 30.78 -4.49
N CYS A 71 16.98 31.23 -3.95
CA CYS A 71 15.67 30.99 -4.51
C CYS A 71 15.29 32.07 -5.52
N MET A 72 14.42 31.71 -6.46
CA MET A 72 13.78 32.58 -7.43
C MET A 72 12.28 32.68 -7.14
N ALA A 73 11.60 33.69 -7.71
CA ALA A 73 10.15 33.83 -7.57
C ALA A 73 9.43 32.56 -8.04
N GLY A 74 8.62 31.97 -7.16
CA GLY A 74 7.90 30.72 -7.41
C GLY A 74 8.60 29.46 -6.88
N ASP A 75 9.85 29.56 -6.41
CA ASP A 75 10.50 28.43 -5.74
C ASP A 75 9.84 28.11 -4.39
N ARG A 76 9.71 26.81 -4.12
CA ARG A 76 9.17 26.28 -2.86
C ARG A 76 10.23 25.47 -2.12
N LYS A 77 10.29 25.64 -0.79
CA LYS A 77 11.18 24.89 0.09
C LYS A 77 10.38 24.15 1.15
N ALA A 78 10.58 22.84 1.21
CA ALA A 78 10.03 21.99 2.26
C ALA A 78 10.86 22.12 3.53
N ASN A 79 10.21 22.43 4.64
CA ASN A 79 10.82 22.47 5.97
C ASN A 79 10.09 21.49 6.88
N GLN A 80 10.82 20.49 7.33
CA GLN A 80 10.28 19.48 8.26
C GLN A 80 9.92 20.14 9.59
N ARG A 81 8.70 19.90 10.06
CA ARG A 81 8.16 20.36 11.34
C ARG A 81 7.62 19.15 12.11
N THR A 82 7.20 19.35 13.35
CA THR A 82 6.57 18.28 14.12
C THR A 82 5.24 17.91 13.47
N ASN A 83 5.04 16.63 13.16
CA ASN A 83 3.82 16.07 12.58
C ASN A 83 3.46 16.54 11.16
N GLY A 84 4.40 17.15 10.43
CA GLY A 84 4.19 17.50 9.02
C GLY A 84 5.32 18.32 8.38
N VAL A 85 5.04 18.83 7.20
CA VAL A 85 5.95 19.60 6.36
C VAL A 85 5.36 20.98 6.13
N CYS A 86 6.12 22.00 6.50
CA CYS A 86 5.81 23.37 6.16
C CYS A 86 6.44 23.72 4.81
N TRP A 87 5.65 24.28 3.90
CA TRP A 87 6.11 24.78 2.63
C TRP A 87 6.28 26.30 2.67
N GLU A 88 7.52 26.73 2.49
CA GLU A 88 7.91 28.13 2.38
C GLU A 88 7.97 28.51 0.90
N GLU A 89 7.53 29.71 0.55
CA GLU A 89 7.67 30.28 -0.79
C GLU A 89 8.73 31.38 -0.79
N CYS A 90 9.52 31.42 -1.85
CA CYS A 90 10.54 32.45 -2.00
C CYS A 90 9.90 33.83 -2.23
N GLN A 91 10.22 34.78 -1.35
CA GLN A 91 9.77 36.17 -1.45
C GLN A 91 10.84 37.00 -2.16
N CYS A 92 10.43 37.76 -3.18
CA CYS A 92 11.33 38.62 -3.96
C CYS A 92 10.92 40.08 -3.84
N GLU A 93 11.86 40.93 -3.45
CA GLU A 93 11.70 42.39 -3.45
C GLU A 93 12.57 43.01 -4.54
N THR A 94 12.01 43.92 -5.32
CA THR A 94 12.75 44.72 -6.31
C THR A 94 12.92 46.15 -5.81
N ARG A 95 14.17 46.62 -5.64
CA ARG A 95 14.50 48.02 -5.34
C ARG A 95 15.58 48.51 -6.28
N ASN A 96 15.34 49.65 -6.94
CA ASN A 96 16.30 50.29 -7.85
C ASN A 96 16.87 49.32 -8.92
N ASP A 97 15.99 48.59 -9.62
CA ASP A 97 16.35 47.55 -10.61
C ASP A 97 17.15 46.36 -10.09
N VAL A 98 17.33 46.22 -8.78
CA VAL A 98 17.91 45.03 -8.14
C VAL A 98 16.80 44.23 -7.50
N THR A 99 16.64 42.96 -7.93
CA THR A 99 15.70 42.02 -7.31
C THR A 99 16.46 41.09 -6.38
N THR A 100 16.08 41.09 -5.10
CA THR A 100 16.62 40.19 -4.07
C THR A 100 15.53 39.23 -3.63
N CYS A 101 15.83 37.93 -3.70
CA CYS A 101 14.92 36.86 -3.38
C CYS A 101 15.45 36.05 -2.18
N ALA A 102 14.58 35.76 -1.20
CA ALA A 102 14.93 34.97 -0.02
C ALA A 102 13.72 34.20 0.51
N PHE A 103 13.98 33.08 1.19
CA PHE A 103 12.99 32.45 2.05
C PHE A 103 12.95 33.21 3.39
N ASP A 104 11.76 33.56 3.86
CA ASP A 104 11.52 34.30 5.10
C ASP A 104 11.10 33.39 6.27
N ASN A 105 11.13 32.07 6.06
CA ASN A 105 10.59 31.04 6.96
C ASN A 105 9.08 31.15 7.27
N THR A 106 8.33 31.90 6.46
CA THR A 106 6.87 32.00 6.60
C THR A 106 6.21 30.77 5.97
N CYS A 107 5.37 30.07 6.75
CA CYS A 107 4.64 28.92 6.26
C CYS A 107 3.45 29.34 5.41
N VAL A 108 3.47 29.02 4.12
CA VAL A 108 2.37 29.32 3.20
C VAL A 108 1.35 28.19 3.16
N SER A 109 1.82 26.94 3.28
CA SER A 109 0.96 25.77 3.38
C SER A 109 1.59 24.68 4.24
N PHE A 110 0.77 23.96 4.98
CA PHE A 110 1.22 22.88 5.85
C PHE A 110 0.64 21.54 5.42
N GLU A 111 1.48 20.53 5.24
CA GLU A 111 1.09 19.16 4.92
C GLU A 111 1.31 18.28 6.15
N CYS A 112 0.23 17.71 6.70
CA CYS A 112 0.32 16.83 7.86
C CYS A 112 0.75 15.41 7.48
N ASN A 113 1.51 14.76 8.37
CA ASN A 113 1.83 13.34 8.21
C ASN A 113 0.57 12.49 8.45
N PRO A 114 0.23 11.53 7.57
CA PRO A 114 -0.88 10.61 7.80
C PRO A 114 -0.74 9.90 9.16
N PRO A 115 -1.84 9.73 9.93
CA PRO A 115 -3.25 9.98 9.58
C PRO A 115 -3.76 11.40 9.93
N LEU A 116 -2.88 12.34 10.25
CA LEU A 116 -3.29 13.68 10.68
C LEU A 116 -3.68 14.55 9.48
N ARG A 117 -4.59 15.51 9.71
CA ARG A 117 -5.09 16.42 8.68
C ARG A 117 -4.88 17.88 9.07
N TRP A 118 -4.60 18.73 8.07
CA TRP A 118 -4.51 20.18 8.23
C TRP A 118 -5.89 20.85 8.12
N THR A 119 -6.17 21.81 8.99
CA THR A 119 -7.46 22.55 9.02
C THR A 119 -7.52 23.71 8.05
N GLY A 120 -6.40 24.06 7.40
CA GLY A 120 -6.28 25.25 6.56
C GLY A 120 -5.92 26.51 7.33
N VAL A 121 -5.70 26.42 8.65
CA VAL A 121 -5.30 27.56 9.49
C VAL A 121 -4.16 27.15 10.42
N GLY A 122 -3.05 27.89 10.37
CA GLY A 122 -1.88 27.68 11.23
C GLY A 122 -1.03 26.47 10.83
N GLU A 123 -0.19 26.00 11.75
CA GLU A 123 0.70 24.83 11.56
C GLU A 123 0.24 23.62 12.39
N GLU A 124 -1.01 23.63 12.87
CA GLU A 124 -1.55 22.58 13.72
C GLU A 124 -2.17 21.46 12.89
N CYS A 125 -1.77 20.23 13.20
CA CYS A 125 -2.35 19.02 12.65
C CYS A 125 -3.34 18.42 13.65
N ILE A 126 -4.51 18.04 13.14
CA ILE A 126 -5.56 17.44 13.96
C ILE A 126 -5.65 15.95 13.65
N ALA A 127 -5.82 15.14 14.70
CA ALA A 127 -6.18 13.74 14.58
C ALA A 127 -7.70 13.63 14.52
N ASP A 128 -8.20 13.05 13.43
CA ASP A 128 -9.62 12.77 13.26
C ASP A 128 -9.98 11.49 14.04
N GLU A 129 -11.12 11.50 14.76
CA GLU A 129 -11.60 10.34 15.53
C GLU A 129 -12.28 9.30 14.61
N CYS A 130 -12.69 9.74 13.42
CA CYS A 130 -13.24 8.89 12.37
C CYS A 130 -12.71 9.34 11.00
N GLU A 131 -12.50 8.38 10.10
CA GLU A 131 -12.12 8.65 8.70
C GLU A 131 -13.31 8.50 7.75
N HIS A 132 -14.29 7.66 8.10
CA HIS A 132 -15.41 7.29 7.25
C HIS A 132 -16.68 7.10 8.09
N ASP A 133 -17.83 7.19 7.43
CA ASP A 133 -19.11 6.77 7.97
C ASP A 133 -19.04 5.30 8.42
N GLN A 134 -19.59 4.99 9.58
CA GLN A 134 -19.55 3.63 10.15
C GLN A 134 -20.92 2.98 10.17
N LEU A 135 -20.98 1.70 9.80
CA LEU A 135 -22.16 0.87 10.00
C LEU A 135 -22.26 0.48 11.48
N PHE A 136 -23.36 0.85 12.11
CA PHE A 136 -23.70 0.47 13.48
C PHE A 136 -24.80 -0.59 13.47
N LEU A 137 -24.65 -1.61 14.32
CA LEU A 137 -25.55 -2.75 14.48
C LEU A 137 -26.01 -2.80 15.94
N SER A 138 -27.33 -2.78 16.18
CA SER A 138 -27.92 -3.05 17.49
C SER A 138 -28.59 -4.42 17.46
N ASP A 139 -27.99 -5.39 18.15
CA ASP A 139 -28.57 -6.73 18.33
C ASP A 139 -29.75 -6.70 19.30
N ALA A 140 -29.76 -5.78 20.26
CA ALA A 140 -30.85 -5.64 21.23
C ALA A 140 -32.15 -5.15 20.56
N ASP A 141 -32.02 -4.22 19.62
CA ASP A 141 -33.14 -3.57 18.94
C ASP A 141 -33.34 -4.05 17.49
N ASN A 142 -32.52 -5.01 17.03
CA ASN A 142 -32.58 -5.66 15.73
C ASN A 142 -32.53 -4.70 14.52
N TYR A 143 -31.67 -3.69 14.56
CA TYR A 143 -31.48 -2.75 13.46
C TYR A 143 -30.02 -2.47 13.14
N SER A 144 -29.79 -2.04 11.90
CA SER A 144 -28.54 -1.50 11.40
C SER A 144 -28.75 -0.07 10.89
N CYS A 145 -27.76 0.79 11.06
CA CYS A 145 -27.80 2.17 10.58
C CYS A 145 -26.38 2.65 10.22
N ILE A 146 -26.28 3.79 9.55
CA ILE A 146 -25.00 4.48 9.37
C ILE A 146 -24.89 5.60 10.40
N LYS A 147 -23.78 5.62 11.14
CA LYS A 147 -23.32 6.78 11.91
C LYS A 147 -22.40 7.61 11.04
N ARG A 148 -22.74 8.89 10.86
CA ARG A 148 -21.98 9.79 10.00
C ARG A 148 -20.70 10.25 10.68
N CYS A 149 -19.62 10.31 9.94
CA CYS A 149 -18.39 10.98 10.37
C CYS A 149 -18.47 12.45 9.96
N GLN A 150 -18.65 13.35 10.92
CA GLN A 150 -18.84 14.78 10.65
C GLN A 150 -17.60 15.58 11.03
N CYS A 151 -17.12 16.38 10.08
CA CYS A 151 -15.97 17.26 10.23
C CYS A 151 -16.45 18.72 10.24
N ASP A 152 -16.56 19.32 11.42
CA ASP A 152 -16.88 20.75 11.54
C ASP A 152 -15.63 21.59 11.30
N GLY A 153 -15.23 21.75 10.03
CA GLY A 153 -14.13 22.62 9.61
C GLY A 153 -12.84 22.45 10.42
N ASN A 154 -12.50 23.44 11.24
CA ASN A 154 -11.29 23.51 12.06
C ASN A 154 -11.26 22.52 13.25
N LYS A 155 -12.19 21.58 13.35
CA LYS A 155 -12.23 20.58 14.43
C LYS A 155 -11.97 19.18 13.90
N ALA A 156 -11.52 18.31 14.81
CA ALA A 156 -11.40 16.88 14.55
C ALA A 156 -12.75 16.32 14.09
N CYS A 157 -12.72 15.48 13.05
CA CYS A 157 -13.89 14.73 12.63
C CYS A 157 -14.32 13.80 13.76
N LYS A 158 -15.63 13.75 14.02
CA LYS A 158 -16.22 12.89 15.06
C LYS A 158 -17.34 12.06 14.49
N LEU A 159 -17.42 10.82 14.97
CA LEU A 159 -18.53 9.95 14.65
C LEU A 159 -19.75 10.40 15.44
N MET A 160 -20.88 10.62 14.76
CA MET A 160 -22.12 10.98 15.43
C MET A 160 -22.59 9.86 16.36
N ASP A 161 -23.04 10.23 17.57
CA ASP A 161 -23.62 9.27 18.52
C ASP A 161 -24.95 8.70 18.02
N GLU A 162 -25.71 9.52 17.28
CA GLU A 162 -27.00 9.17 16.70
C GLU A 162 -26.86 8.56 15.30
N CYS A 163 -27.72 7.57 15.03
CA CYS A 163 -27.88 7.02 13.69
C CYS A 163 -28.52 8.02 12.72
N ASP A 164 -28.05 8.03 11.46
CA ASP A 164 -28.77 8.69 10.37
C ASP A 164 -30.09 7.96 10.12
N LYS A 165 -31.20 8.63 10.43
CA LYS A 165 -32.57 8.08 10.33
C LYS A 165 -32.94 7.58 8.93
N SER A 166 -32.31 8.14 7.88
CA SER A 166 -32.57 7.73 6.49
C SER A 166 -31.96 6.37 6.13
N THR A 167 -30.93 5.96 6.89
CA THR A 167 -30.17 4.73 6.65
C THR A 167 -30.61 3.56 7.53
N TYR A 168 -31.63 3.78 8.37
CA TYR A 168 -32.13 2.81 9.32
C TYR A 168 -32.77 1.61 8.61
N GLN A 169 -32.24 0.40 8.84
CA GLN A 169 -32.75 -0.84 8.30
C GLN A 169 -32.87 -1.90 9.40
N CYS A 170 -33.96 -2.65 9.41
CA CYS A 170 -34.09 -3.78 10.34
C CYS A 170 -33.22 -4.94 9.88
N ILE A 171 -32.52 -5.57 10.83
CA ILE A 171 -31.75 -6.77 10.58
C ILE A 171 -32.74 -7.89 10.24
N THR A 172 -32.47 -8.66 9.19
CA THR A 172 -33.35 -9.80 8.83
C THR A 172 -33.39 -10.80 9.98
N PRO A 173 -34.56 -11.30 10.43
CA PRO A 173 -35.89 -11.25 9.79
C PRO A 173 -36.83 -10.11 10.20
N TYR A 174 -36.37 -9.16 11.02
CA TYR A 174 -37.21 -8.12 11.61
C TYR A 174 -37.66 -7.07 10.57
N ARG A 175 -38.83 -6.47 10.78
CA ARG A 175 -39.37 -5.38 9.94
C ARG A 175 -39.77 -4.19 10.78
N LYS A 176 -39.71 -3.01 10.14
CA LYS A 176 -40.07 -1.74 10.77
C LYS A 176 -41.59 -1.67 10.91
N ASP A 177 -42.06 -1.59 12.15
CA ASP A 177 -43.47 -1.37 12.45
C ASP A 177 -43.90 0.02 11.91
N PRO A 178 -44.96 0.11 11.08
CA PRO A 178 -45.44 1.37 10.54
C PRO A 178 -45.93 2.39 11.58
N LYS A 179 -46.32 1.93 12.78
CA LYS A 179 -46.87 2.78 13.85
C LYS A 179 -45.81 3.22 14.83
N THR A 180 -44.94 2.29 15.25
CA THR A 180 -43.94 2.56 16.30
C THR A 180 -42.55 2.86 15.71
N GLY A 181 -42.30 2.47 14.46
CA GLY A 181 -40.99 2.61 13.81
C GLY A 181 -39.92 1.65 14.34
N GLN A 182 -40.25 0.76 15.27
CA GLN A 182 -39.35 -0.24 15.85
C GLN A 182 -39.26 -1.49 14.97
N CYS A 183 -38.13 -2.19 15.04
CA CYS A 183 -37.95 -3.46 14.34
C CYS A 183 -38.59 -4.59 15.16
N THR A 184 -39.70 -5.13 14.66
CA THR A 184 -40.42 -6.23 15.29
C THR A 184 -40.42 -7.45 14.37
N LEU A 185 -40.64 -8.62 14.97
CA LEU A 185 -40.73 -9.89 14.25
C LEU A 185 -42.14 -10.15 13.69
N GLU A 186 -43.05 -9.16 13.78
CA GLU A 186 -44.45 -9.36 13.37
C GLU A 186 -44.59 -9.42 11.85
N GLY A 187 -44.73 -10.65 11.38
CA GLY A 187 -45.13 -10.97 10.02
C GLY A 187 -43.96 -11.10 9.05
N CYS A 188 -44.27 -11.69 7.90
CA CYS A 188 -43.32 -12.02 6.86
C CYS A 188 -43.78 -11.40 5.52
N ALA A 189 -42.92 -11.35 4.49
CA ALA A 189 -43.34 -10.87 3.17
C ALA A 189 -43.46 -12.05 2.20
N LYS A 190 -44.36 -11.94 1.22
CA LYS A 190 -44.50 -12.98 0.18
C LYS A 190 -43.13 -13.27 -0.46
N GLY A 191 -42.66 -14.51 -0.35
CA GLY A 191 -41.36 -14.96 -0.87
C GLY A 191 -40.18 -14.85 0.11
N SER A 192 -40.37 -14.31 1.32
CA SER A 192 -39.34 -14.38 2.36
C SER A 192 -39.26 -15.76 2.99
N VAL A 193 -38.05 -16.16 3.38
CA VAL A 193 -37.72 -17.45 3.99
C VAL A 193 -37.06 -17.19 5.35
N GLN A 194 -37.41 -17.95 6.39
CA GLN A 194 -36.83 -17.85 7.73
C GLN A 194 -36.32 -19.21 8.23
N GLU A 195 -35.22 -19.23 8.98
CA GLU A 195 -34.72 -20.44 9.64
C GLU A 195 -35.72 -20.88 10.74
N ASN A 196 -36.15 -22.14 10.67
CA ASN A 196 -37.04 -22.75 11.65
C ASN A 196 -36.22 -23.39 12.76
N THR A 197 -35.93 -22.61 13.81
CA THR A 197 -35.12 -23.07 14.96
C THR A 197 -35.85 -24.09 15.84
N LEU A 198 -37.17 -24.25 15.70
CA LEU A 198 -37.96 -25.26 16.41
C LEU A 198 -37.71 -26.68 15.88
N ASN A 199 -37.20 -26.81 14.65
CA ASN A 199 -36.98 -28.10 14.01
C ASN A 199 -35.53 -28.26 13.58
N SER A 200 -34.85 -29.19 14.24
CA SER A 200 -33.47 -29.53 13.91
C SER A 200 -33.41 -30.53 12.76
N VAL A 201 -32.56 -30.25 11.76
CA VAL A 201 -32.14 -31.20 10.73
C VAL A 201 -30.72 -31.64 11.07
N LYS A 202 -30.47 -32.96 11.05
CA LYS A 202 -29.13 -33.47 11.31
C LYS A 202 -28.20 -33.08 10.14
N ASN A 203 -27.12 -32.35 10.45
CA ASN A 203 -26.15 -31.84 9.47
C ASN A 203 -26.77 -30.89 8.43
N GLY A 204 -27.72 -30.06 8.86
CA GLY A 204 -28.32 -29.04 8.03
C GLY A 204 -29.27 -28.13 8.81
N LYS A 205 -29.88 -27.19 8.09
CA LYS A 205 -30.81 -26.19 8.61
C LYS A 205 -32.18 -26.30 7.92
N CYS A 206 -33.22 -26.10 8.72
CA CYS A 206 -34.61 -26.07 8.26
C CYS A 206 -35.03 -24.63 7.99
N PHE A 207 -35.72 -24.39 6.88
CA PHE A 207 -36.24 -23.09 6.48
C PHE A 207 -37.73 -23.17 6.18
N MET A 208 -38.48 -22.13 6.55
CA MET A 208 -39.92 -21.99 6.32
C MET A 208 -40.23 -20.79 5.43
N ASP A 209 -41.18 -20.96 4.51
CA ASP A 209 -41.64 -19.87 3.65
C ASP A 209 -42.76 -19.08 4.32
N CYS A 210 -42.77 -17.79 4.02
CA CYS A 210 -43.89 -16.93 4.33
C CYS A 210 -45.12 -17.26 3.49
N LYS A 211 -46.27 -17.52 4.14
CA LYS A 211 -47.57 -17.65 3.48
C LYS A 211 -48.40 -16.40 3.72
N CYS A 212 -48.84 -15.79 2.62
CA CYS A 212 -49.73 -14.64 2.66
C CYS A 212 -51.13 -15.05 2.23
N THR A 213 -52.12 -14.77 3.08
CA THR A 213 -53.54 -14.89 2.75
C THR A 213 -54.12 -13.49 2.56
N THR A 214 -54.81 -13.30 1.43
CA THR A 214 -55.45 -12.01 1.11
C THR A 214 -56.96 -12.13 1.34
N SER A 215 -57.50 -11.34 2.27
CA SER A 215 -58.93 -11.26 2.55
C SER A 215 -59.51 -9.93 2.06
N ARG A 216 -60.71 -9.97 1.45
CA ARG A 216 -61.41 -8.77 0.96
C ARG A 216 -61.77 -7.76 2.06
N THR A 217 -61.85 -8.20 3.32
CA THR A 217 -62.25 -7.35 4.46
C THR A 217 -61.13 -7.00 5.42
N LYS A 218 -60.02 -7.76 5.42
CA LYS A 218 -58.92 -7.60 6.38
C LYS A 218 -57.55 -7.28 5.73
N GLY A 219 -57.50 -7.12 4.41
CA GLY A 219 -56.24 -6.92 3.68
C GLY A 219 -55.44 -8.21 3.54
N THR A 220 -54.15 -8.09 3.24
CA THR A 220 -53.22 -9.22 3.12
C THR A 220 -52.52 -9.46 4.46
N THR A 221 -52.70 -10.64 5.02
CA THR A 221 -52.01 -11.08 6.24
C THR A 221 -50.99 -12.14 5.88
N CYS A 222 -49.74 -11.95 6.29
CA CYS A 222 -48.64 -12.83 5.99
C CYS A 222 -48.05 -13.39 7.28
N SER A 223 -48.01 -14.71 7.40
CA SER A 223 -47.40 -15.41 8.52
C SER A 223 -46.54 -16.56 8.03
N PHE A 224 -45.48 -16.85 8.78
CA PHE A 224 -44.80 -18.11 8.63
C PHE A 224 -45.71 -19.21 9.18
N HIS A 225 -45.82 -20.34 8.48
CA HIS A 225 -46.79 -21.38 8.79
C HIS A 225 -46.61 -21.88 10.25
N GLU A 226 -47.65 -21.76 11.08
CA GLU A 226 -47.63 -22.12 12.52
C GLU A 226 -47.45 -23.63 12.79
N GLY A 227 -47.35 -24.47 11.75
CA GLY A 227 -47.21 -25.91 11.88
C GLY A 227 -45.78 -26.43 12.08
N GLY A 228 -44.77 -25.56 12.17
CA GLY A 228 -43.37 -25.97 12.37
C GLY A 228 -42.78 -26.84 11.25
N GLN A 229 -43.34 -26.81 10.04
CA GLN A 229 -42.88 -27.67 8.95
C GLN A 229 -41.76 -27.00 8.15
N CYS A 230 -40.78 -27.78 7.69
CA CYS A 230 -39.72 -27.26 6.80
C CYS A 230 -40.27 -27.11 5.38
N SER A 231 -40.22 -25.91 4.82
CA SER A 231 -40.38 -25.69 3.37
C SER A 231 -39.13 -26.14 2.62
N HIS A 232 -37.96 -25.82 3.14
CA HIS A 232 -36.67 -26.08 2.52
C HIS A 232 -35.65 -26.57 3.54
N VAL A 233 -34.71 -27.40 3.09
CA VAL A 233 -33.58 -27.90 3.89
C VAL A 233 -32.29 -27.50 3.20
N SER A 234 -31.38 -26.86 3.94
CA SER A 234 -30.02 -26.57 3.48
C SER A 234 -29.03 -27.44 4.25
N CYS A 235 -28.09 -28.08 3.58
CA CYS A 235 -27.12 -28.94 4.24
C CYS A 235 -25.86 -28.19 4.67
N ASP A 236 -25.25 -28.66 5.76
CA ASP A 236 -23.95 -28.16 6.21
C ASP A 236 -22.85 -28.57 5.21
N ALA A 237 -21.71 -27.88 5.27
CA ALA A 237 -20.58 -28.16 4.39
C ALA A 237 -20.15 -29.64 4.43
N GLY A 238 -20.01 -30.27 3.27
CA GLY A 238 -19.66 -31.70 3.13
C GLY A 238 -20.86 -32.67 3.11
N TYR A 239 -22.09 -32.14 3.19
CA TYR A 239 -23.32 -32.92 3.10
C TYR A 239 -24.15 -32.54 1.87
N THR A 240 -24.85 -33.49 1.28
CA THR A 240 -25.71 -33.30 0.10
C THR A 240 -27.16 -33.73 0.37
N LEU A 241 -28.10 -33.10 -0.35
CA LEU A 241 -29.53 -33.40 -0.25
C LEU A 241 -29.87 -34.71 -0.98
N VAL A 242 -30.53 -35.64 -0.28
CA VAL A 242 -31.07 -36.89 -0.84
C VAL A 242 -32.51 -37.10 -0.39
N LYS A 243 -33.27 -37.96 -1.06
CA LYS A 243 -34.68 -38.23 -0.69
C LYS A 243 -34.80 -38.73 0.76
N ALA A 244 -35.77 -38.18 1.48
CA ALA A 244 -36.13 -38.61 2.82
C ALA A 244 -36.80 -40.00 2.82
N SER A 245 -36.65 -40.73 3.92
CA SER A 245 -37.19 -42.07 4.19
C SER A 245 -38.07 -42.06 5.44
N ASP A 246 -38.81 -43.14 5.69
CA ASP A 246 -39.70 -43.25 6.86
C ASP A 246 -38.98 -43.19 8.22
N LYS A 247 -37.67 -43.44 8.22
CA LYS A 247 -36.82 -43.34 9.43
C LYS A 247 -36.40 -41.90 9.76
N ASP A 248 -36.66 -40.94 8.88
CA ASP A 248 -36.25 -39.55 9.05
C ASP A 248 -37.31 -38.75 9.84
N SER A 249 -36.90 -37.61 10.41
CA SER A 249 -37.81 -36.77 11.20
C SER A 249 -39.01 -36.29 10.37
N ALA A 250 -40.15 -36.04 11.03
CA ALA A 250 -41.39 -35.66 10.34
C ALA A 250 -41.22 -34.38 9.47
N ALA A 251 -40.44 -33.41 9.96
CA ALA A 251 -40.14 -32.18 9.24
C ALA A 251 -39.29 -32.42 7.97
N VAL A 252 -38.29 -33.32 8.05
CA VAL A 252 -37.45 -33.74 6.92
C VAL A 252 -38.27 -34.51 5.87
N ARG A 253 -39.21 -35.35 6.31
CA ARG A 253 -40.14 -36.06 5.43
C ARG A 253 -41.08 -35.12 4.68
N GLN A 254 -41.57 -34.07 5.34
CA GLN A 254 -42.42 -33.05 4.70
C GLN A 254 -41.66 -32.23 3.65
N ALA A 255 -40.39 -31.89 3.90
CA ALA A 255 -39.54 -31.26 2.90
C ALA A 255 -39.07 -32.22 1.79
N GLY A 256 -39.21 -33.54 1.99
CA GLY A 256 -38.84 -34.59 1.03
C GLY A 256 -37.33 -34.87 0.92
N HIS A 257 -36.47 -34.17 1.66
CA HIS A 257 -35.02 -34.22 1.50
C HIS A 257 -34.25 -34.24 2.83
N LYS A 258 -33.15 -34.99 2.91
CA LYS A 258 -32.21 -35.06 4.06
C LYS A 258 -30.76 -34.84 3.65
N CYS A 259 -29.92 -34.48 4.62
CA CYS A 259 -28.49 -34.25 4.42
C CYS A 259 -27.65 -35.50 4.74
N VAL A 260 -26.87 -35.98 3.78
CA VAL A 260 -25.97 -37.14 3.95
C VAL A 260 -24.54 -36.78 3.51
N LEU A 261 -23.55 -37.42 4.14
CA LEU A 261 -22.14 -37.19 3.80
C LEU A 261 -21.86 -37.54 2.35
N GLU A 262 -21.11 -36.68 1.67
CA GLU A 262 -20.64 -36.92 0.31
C GLU A 262 -19.71 -38.14 0.28
N GLN A 263 -20.19 -39.28 -0.21
CA GLN A 263 -19.31 -40.40 -0.51
C GLN A 263 -18.63 -40.12 -1.85
N LYS A 264 -17.32 -39.82 -1.82
CA LYS A 264 -16.51 -39.75 -3.04
C LYS A 264 -16.77 -41.02 -3.86
N PRO A 265 -17.09 -40.90 -5.17
CA PRO A 265 -17.11 -42.07 -6.02
C PRO A 265 -15.70 -42.68 -5.99
N THR A 266 -15.59 -43.93 -5.54
CA THR A 266 -14.38 -44.73 -5.64
C THR A 266 -14.10 -44.96 -7.12
N SER A 267 -13.38 -44.03 -7.76
CA SER A 267 -12.76 -44.28 -9.05
C SER A 267 -11.62 -45.26 -8.85
N LYS A 268 -11.67 -46.35 -9.63
CA LYS A 268 -10.65 -47.40 -9.66
C LYS A 268 -9.26 -46.77 -9.89
N ALA A 269 -8.30 -47.21 -9.09
CA ALA A 269 -6.91 -46.77 -9.12
C ALA A 269 -6.29 -46.94 -10.52
N GLY A 270 -5.90 -45.81 -11.12
CA GLY A 270 -4.90 -45.75 -12.18
C GLY A 270 -3.59 -45.25 -11.58
N VAL A 271 -2.56 -46.09 -11.61
CA VAL A 271 -1.21 -45.76 -11.15
C VAL A 271 -0.59 -44.76 -12.12
N THR A 272 -0.21 -43.58 -11.62
CA THR A 272 0.72 -42.68 -12.30
C THR A 272 1.89 -42.38 -11.38
N ALA A 273 3.09 -42.75 -11.84
CA ALA A 273 4.35 -42.51 -11.16
C ALA A 273 4.64 -41.00 -11.11
N ALA A 274 4.90 -40.48 -9.91
CA ALA A 274 5.38 -39.13 -9.71
C ALA A 274 6.92 -39.12 -9.71
N VAL A 275 7.50 -38.37 -10.65
CA VAL A 275 8.93 -38.06 -10.68
C VAL A 275 9.19 -36.94 -9.67
N SER A 276 10.02 -37.22 -8.66
CA SER A 276 10.42 -36.27 -7.62
C SER A 276 11.42 -35.24 -8.17
N ILE A 277 11.08 -33.96 -8.05
CA ILE A 277 12.05 -32.85 -8.16
C ILE A 277 12.31 -32.33 -6.75
N LEU A 278 13.56 -32.48 -6.32
CA LEU A 278 14.08 -32.08 -5.02
C LEU A 278 14.41 -30.57 -5.05
N MET A 279 13.63 -29.75 -4.37
CA MET A 279 13.99 -28.35 -4.04
C MET A 279 14.60 -28.33 -2.63
N LEU A 280 15.91 -28.11 -2.55
CA LEU A 280 16.63 -27.89 -1.29
C LEU A 280 16.66 -26.38 -0.99
N VAL A 281 15.93 -25.99 0.05
CA VAL A 281 16.03 -24.71 0.73
C VAL A 281 17.13 -24.82 1.79
N ILE A 282 18.10 -23.91 1.78
CA ILE A 282 18.93 -23.61 2.96
C ILE A 282 18.92 -22.10 3.14
N GLY A 283 18.40 -21.64 4.28
CA GLY A 283 18.50 -20.27 4.75
C GLY A 283 19.76 -20.03 5.59
N ILE A 284 20.23 -18.78 5.61
CA ILE A 284 21.08 -18.24 6.68
C ILE A 284 20.53 -16.86 7.09
N VAL A 285 20.58 -16.62 8.39
CA VAL A 285 19.97 -15.55 9.18
C VAL A 285 20.97 -14.40 9.45
N ALA A 286 20.44 -13.18 9.44
CA ALA A 286 20.80 -11.94 10.15
C ALA A 286 22.26 -11.40 10.21
N GLY A 287 22.38 -10.12 9.86
CA GLY A 287 23.47 -9.21 10.26
C GLY A 287 23.18 -7.81 9.71
N GLY A 288 22.81 -6.86 10.59
CA GLY A 288 22.19 -5.58 10.26
C GLY A 288 23.08 -4.52 9.60
N GLY A 289 22.45 -3.38 9.26
CA GLY A 289 23.14 -2.10 9.07
C GLY A 289 22.66 -1.27 7.88
N LEU A 290 21.97 -0.17 8.20
CA LEU A 290 21.52 0.99 7.41
C LEU A 290 22.15 1.31 6.05
N MET A 291 21.29 1.79 5.15
CA MET A 291 21.60 2.74 4.07
C MET A 291 22.21 4.04 4.60
N PHE A 292 23.20 4.59 3.89
CA PHE A 292 23.26 6.03 3.55
C PHE A 292 23.93 6.23 2.18
N PHE A 293 23.37 7.14 1.40
CA PHE A 293 23.87 7.65 0.12
C PHE A 293 25.12 8.50 0.30
N PHE A 294 26.08 8.44 -0.63
CA PHE A 294 26.85 9.62 -1.06
C PHE A 294 27.18 9.55 -2.55
N GLU A 295 26.83 10.63 -3.24
CA GLU A 295 27.11 10.94 -4.64
C GLU A 295 28.59 10.76 -5.02
N LYS A 296 28.79 10.41 -6.29
CA LYS A 296 30.09 10.14 -6.92
C LYS A 296 31.02 11.35 -6.81
N ARG A 297 31.90 11.31 -5.81
CA ARG A 297 32.98 12.28 -5.58
C ARG A 297 34.16 12.07 -6.54
N PHE A 298 34.43 13.14 -7.30
CA PHE A 298 35.67 13.59 -7.95
C PHE A 298 36.35 12.68 -9.01
N GLN A 299 36.88 13.31 -10.06
CA GLN A 299 37.62 12.67 -11.16
C GLN A 299 39.04 13.26 -11.23
N LYS A 300 39.95 12.69 -10.45
CA LYS A 300 41.40 12.82 -10.54
C LYS A 300 41.79 11.68 -11.47
N LYS A 301 42.12 12.02 -12.70
CA LYS A 301 42.54 11.02 -13.68
C LYS A 301 44.03 10.79 -13.50
N VAL A 302 44.40 9.53 -13.32
CA VAL A 302 45.79 9.10 -13.48
C VAL A 302 45.83 8.30 -14.78
N ARG A 303 46.57 8.78 -15.77
CA ARG A 303 46.81 8.04 -17.02
C ARG A 303 48.10 7.24 -16.90
N PHE A 304 48.00 5.96 -17.24
CA PHE A 304 49.15 5.09 -17.51
C PHE A 304 49.22 4.82 -19.02
N ALA A 305 50.16 5.48 -19.69
CA ALA A 305 50.45 5.22 -21.10
C ALA A 305 51.67 4.28 -21.19
N GLY A 306 51.50 3.18 -21.92
CA GLY A 306 52.55 2.22 -22.24
C GLY A 306 52.69 2.15 -23.75
N TYR A 307 53.86 2.51 -24.26
CA TYR A 307 54.20 2.38 -25.67
C TYR A 307 55.26 1.29 -25.82
N SER A 308 55.02 0.38 -26.77
CA SER A 308 56.00 -0.60 -27.22
C SER A 308 56.52 -0.18 -28.59
N ASN A 309 57.78 0.27 -28.66
CA ASN A 309 58.43 0.47 -29.95
C ASN A 309 58.94 -0.90 -30.42
N PHE A 310 58.38 -1.40 -31.51
CA PHE A 310 58.99 -2.49 -32.26
C PHE A 310 60.16 -1.88 -33.03
N GLY A 311 61.39 -2.21 -32.63
CA GLY A 311 62.54 -1.98 -33.49
C GLY A 311 62.41 -2.92 -34.68
N ASP A 312 62.11 -2.37 -35.86
CA ASP A 312 62.39 -3.06 -37.12
C ASP A 312 63.92 -3.10 -37.29
N ASP A 313 64.57 -4.09 -36.70
CA ASP A 313 65.87 -4.53 -37.18
C ASP A 313 65.59 -5.34 -38.46
N GLY A 314 65.59 -4.63 -39.59
CA GLY A 314 65.58 -5.24 -40.91
C GLY A 314 66.84 -6.08 -41.15
N MET A 315 66.61 -7.27 -41.74
CA MET A 315 67.54 -8.14 -42.47
C MET A 315 68.92 -8.43 -41.85
#